data_AF-A0A9D4QPU5-F1
#
_entry.id   AF-A0A9D4QPU5-F1
#
_cell.length_a   1.000
_cell.length_b   1.000
_cell.length_c   1.000
_cell.angle_alpha   90.00
_cell.angle_beta   90.00
_cell.angle_gamma   90.00
#
_symmetry.space_group_name_H-M   'P 1'
#
loop_
_entity.id
_entity.type
_entity.pdbx_description
1 polymer ?
#
loop_
_entity_poly.entity_id
_entity_poly.type
_entity_poly.pdbx_seq_one_letter_code
_entity_poly.pdbx_strand_id
1 'polypeptide(L)'
;MGMRAFPENVEFMVLAGECYIGCKDAEAALDTLMKCVKYARSKGGMGKEEKQNIQLLLAKAYLLKNEKDMAITVLQGILRENLDNDDALTEYAQLLFSLGPEQCEEAMTVILGVLARKQGDKRAKEVFAEMMRDAKGMEVLKKAAKSVFNDSAALVYLASCLRDHSVINSSLELFENALEISPNDPSIALIYIHTLEVIDNHIKILNFAQDFMKRYDSPGIGCMMHSCLNTIYDIIFSNILSGTGDKIELAKELDFETPTPEASYTYTDDDRYFLAFVFTVVKVLFVNGHLCGIPWLLKVMSSFYQGRDLHKSNIRNEAAYFNCIHEIMKTFSDHLPDLRAVPDDNVLYFVGDSHCIPAAWQTLNAQVFKTLLITFRMSL
;
A
#
# COMPACT_ATOMS: atom_id res chain seq x y z
N MET A 1 -39.93 -0.92 -10.67
CA MET A 1 -41.21 -0.16 -10.83
C MET A 1 -41.10 0.98 -11.84
N GLY A 2 -40.02 1.78 -11.84
CA GLY A 2 -39.85 2.94 -12.74
C GLY A 2 -40.01 2.66 -14.25
N MET A 3 -39.30 1.67 -14.81
CA MET A 3 -39.39 1.31 -16.25
C MET A 3 -40.78 0.88 -16.73
N ARG A 4 -41.63 0.32 -15.84
CA ARG A 4 -43.02 -0.02 -16.19
C ARG A 4 -43.94 1.20 -16.15
N ALA A 5 -43.65 2.18 -15.30
CA ALA A 5 -44.41 3.42 -15.16
C ALA A 5 -44.02 4.47 -16.21
N PHE A 6 -42.76 4.49 -16.63
CA PHE A 6 -42.20 5.45 -17.58
C PHE A 6 -41.32 4.75 -18.63
N PRO A 7 -41.93 3.92 -19.51
CA PRO A 7 -41.20 3.12 -20.49
C PRO A 7 -40.54 3.95 -21.60
N GLU A 8 -40.75 5.27 -21.63
CA GLU A 8 -40.23 6.20 -22.64
C GLU A 8 -39.28 7.26 -22.06
N ASN A 9 -38.88 7.11 -20.80
CA ASN A 9 -37.94 8.03 -20.16
C ASN A 9 -36.50 7.53 -20.36
N VAL A 10 -35.70 8.34 -21.05
CA VAL A 10 -34.30 8.04 -21.40
C VAL A 10 -33.44 7.80 -20.16
N GLU A 11 -33.58 8.65 -19.13
CA GLU A 11 -32.82 8.55 -17.88
C GLU A 11 -33.09 7.22 -17.17
N PHE A 12 -34.36 6.80 -17.10
CA PHE A 12 -34.70 5.48 -16.53
C PHE A 12 -34.18 4.31 -17.37
N MET A 13 -34.15 4.42 -18.70
CA MET A 13 -33.57 3.38 -19.56
C MET A 13 -32.05 3.27 -19.38
N VAL A 14 -31.36 4.40 -19.27
CA VAL A 14 -29.90 4.44 -19.01
C VAL A 14 -29.57 3.80 -17.67
N LEU A 15 -30.26 4.22 -16.61
CA LEU A 15 -30.08 3.64 -15.27
C LEU A 15 -30.41 2.15 -15.23
N ALA A 16 -31.45 1.71 -15.94
CA ALA A 16 -31.76 0.30 -16.07
C ALA A 16 -30.65 -0.48 -16.80
N GLY A 17 -30.11 0.08 -17.89
CA GLY A 17 -28.95 -0.49 -18.59
C GLY A 17 -27.72 -0.63 -17.69
N GLU A 18 -27.40 0.40 -16.91
CA GLU A 18 -26.32 0.37 -15.90
C GLU A 18 -26.55 -0.73 -14.86
N CYS A 19 -27.77 -0.85 -14.35
CA CYS A 19 -28.15 -1.91 -13.41
C CYS A 19 -27.98 -3.30 -14.04
N TYR A 20 -28.42 -3.51 -15.28
CA TYR A 20 -28.25 -4.79 -15.96
C TYR A 20 -26.78 -5.14 -16.18
N ILE A 21 -25.93 -4.16 -16.54
CA ILE A 21 -24.47 -4.35 -16.61
C ILE A 21 -23.91 -4.75 -15.24
N GLY A 22 -24.32 -4.06 -14.17
CA GLY A 22 -23.92 -4.41 -12.79
C GLY A 22 -24.36 -5.82 -12.36
N CYS A 23 -25.52 -6.27 -12.84
CA CYS A 23 -26.01 -7.64 -12.65
C CYS A 23 -25.40 -8.67 -13.62
N LYS A 24 -24.50 -8.26 -14.52
CA LYS A 24 -23.91 -9.08 -15.59
C LYS A 24 -24.93 -9.67 -16.57
N ASP A 25 -26.11 -9.06 -16.67
CA ASP A 25 -27.14 -9.42 -17.66
C ASP A 25 -26.94 -8.62 -18.95
N ALA A 26 -26.07 -9.15 -19.80
CA ALA A 26 -25.66 -8.45 -21.01
C ALA A 26 -26.78 -8.33 -22.05
N GLU A 27 -27.68 -9.31 -22.14
CA GLU A 27 -28.78 -9.30 -23.10
C GLU A 27 -29.82 -8.24 -22.74
N ALA A 28 -30.23 -8.18 -21.47
CA ALA A 28 -31.15 -7.15 -21.00
C ALA A 28 -30.55 -5.75 -21.09
N ALA A 29 -29.25 -5.61 -20.82
CA ALA A 29 -28.53 -4.35 -20.99
C ALA A 29 -28.57 -3.88 -22.46
N LEU A 30 -28.19 -4.74 -23.41
CA LEU A 30 -28.18 -4.39 -24.82
C LEU A 30 -29.59 -4.06 -25.35
N ASP A 31 -30.59 -4.88 -25.04
CA ASP A 31 -31.97 -4.63 -25.50
C ASP A 31 -32.48 -3.28 -24.96
N THR A 32 -32.24 -2.99 -23.69
CA THR A 32 -32.66 -1.74 -23.06
C THR A 32 -31.94 -0.52 -23.65
N LEU A 33 -30.61 -0.59 -23.80
CA LEU A 33 -29.81 0.52 -24.34
C LEU A 33 -30.07 0.74 -25.83
N MET A 34 -30.27 -0.31 -26.62
CA MET A 34 -30.64 -0.18 -28.04
C MET A 34 -32.04 0.43 -28.21
N LYS A 35 -33.00 0.08 -27.34
CA LYS A 35 -34.32 0.75 -27.29
C LYS A 35 -34.17 2.23 -26.97
N CYS A 36 -33.30 2.58 -26.01
CA CYS A 36 -32.99 3.95 -25.66
C CYS A 36 -32.45 4.76 -26.85
N VAL A 37 -31.47 4.22 -27.59
CA VAL A 37 -30.92 4.86 -28.80
C VAL A 37 -32.00 5.07 -29.88
N LYS A 38 -32.84 4.05 -30.12
CA LYS A 38 -33.94 4.15 -31.09
C LYS A 38 -34.95 5.22 -30.70
N TYR A 39 -35.33 5.27 -29.43
CA TYR A 39 -36.27 6.26 -28.91
C TYR A 39 -35.69 7.68 -28.98
N ALA A 40 -34.46 7.88 -28.53
CA ALA A 40 -33.78 9.18 -28.62
C ALA A 40 -33.71 9.71 -30.06
N ARG A 41 -33.38 8.85 -31.03
CA ARG A 41 -33.41 9.23 -32.46
C ARG A 41 -34.80 9.67 -32.93
N SER A 42 -35.87 9.04 -32.44
CA SER A 42 -37.25 9.39 -32.81
C SER A 42 -37.73 10.72 -32.24
N LYS A 43 -37.12 11.23 -31.16
CA LYS A 43 -37.51 12.46 -30.46
C LYS A 43 -36.64 13.68 -30.78
N GLY A 44 -35.85 13.62 -31.85
CA GLY A 44 -34.99 14.73 -32.29
C GLY A 44 -33.52 14.58 -31.89
N GLY A 45 -33.11 13.42 -31.38
CA GLY A 45 -31.74 13.13 -30.98
C GLY A 45 -31.54 13.26 -29.47
N MET A 46 -30.27 13.34 -29.06
CA MET A 46 -29.88 13.49 -27.67
C MET A 46 -28.62 14.33 -27.55
N GLY A 47 -28.33 14.81 -26.34
CA GLY A 47 -27.12 15.57 -26.06
C GLY A 47 -25.86 14.76 -26.41
N LYS A 48 -24.77 15.46 -26.74
CA LYS A 48 -23.49 14.82 -27.08
C LYS A 48 -22.99 13.93 -25.94
N GLU A 49 -23.05 14.42 -24.71
CA GLU A 49 -22.61 13.67 -23.52
C GLU A 49 -23.49 12.45 -23.24
N GLU A 50 -24.82 12.59 -23.33
CA GLU A 50 -25.76 11.47 -23.14
C GLU A 50 -25.54 10.37 -24.19
N LYS A 51 -25.32 10.76 -25.45
CA LYS A 51 -24.99 9.82 -26.53
C LYS A 51 -23.71 9.05 -26.20
N GLN A 52 -22.66 9.75 -25.75
CA GLN A 52 -21.38 9.13 -25.41
C GLN A 52 -21.51 8.18 -24.21
N ASN A 53 -22.28 8.56 -23.19
CA ASN A 53 -22.54 7.70 -22.04
C ASN A 53 -23.25 6.39 -22.46
N ILE A 54 -24.29 6.48 -23.29
CA ILE A 54 -24.98 5.29 -23.80
C ILE A 54 -24.07 4.42 -24.66
N GLN A 55 -23.24 5.03 -25.49
CA GLN A 55 -22.24 4.29 -26.28
C GLN A 55 -21.25 3.56 -25.36
N LEU A 56 -20.79 4.19 -24.29
CA LEU A 56 -19.91 3.55 -23.31
C LEU A 56 -20.60 2.35 -22.63
N LEU A 57 -21.86 2.50 -22.23
CA LEU A 57 -22.65 1.41 -21.65
C LEU A 57 -22.88 0.27 -22.65
N LEU A 58 -23.13 0.58 -23.92
CA LEU A 58 -23.23 -0.43 -24.98
C LEU A 58 -21.91 -1.18 -25.15
N ALA A 59 -20.77 -0.48 -25.15
CA ALA A 59 -19.46 -1.12 -25.22
C ALA A 59 -19.23 -2.08 -24.04
N LYS A 60 -19.57 -1.65 -22.81
CA LYS A 60 -19.52 -2.51 -21.61
C LYS A 60 -20.43 -3.74 -21.73
N ALA A 61 -21.64 -3.58 -22.27
CA ALA A 61 -22.54 -4.69 -22.49
C ALA A 61 -22.03 -5.67 -23.57
N TYR A 62 -21.41 -5.19 -24.64
CA TYR A 62 -20.73 -6.03 -25.63
C TYR A 62 -19.55 -6.81 -25.03
N LEU A 63 -18.79 -6.18 -24.12
CA LEU A 63 -17.71 -6.84 -23.39
C LEU A 63 -18.21 -8.00 -22.53
N LEU A 64 -19.35 -7.84 -21.85
CA LEU A 64 -19.98 -8.91 -21.07
C LEU A 64 -20.41 -10.10 -21.95
N LYS A 65 -20.75 -9.86 -23.22
CA LYS A 65 -21.02 -10.92 -24.21
C LYS A 65 -19.77 -11.47 -24.91
N ASN A 66 -18.58 -10.99 -24.54
CA ASN A 66 -17.33 -11.30 -25.22
C ASN A 66 -17.30 -10.88 -26.71
N GLU A 67 -18.12 -9.92 -27.11
CA GLU A 67 -18.17 -9.35 -28.47
C GLU A 67 -17.17 -8.19 -28.61
N LYS A 68 -15.87 -8.49 -28.49
CA LYS A 68 -14.79 -7.48 -28.38
C LYS A 68 -14.72 -6.53 -29.58
N ASP A 69 -14.90 -7.01 -30.81
CA ASP A 69 -14.82 -6.18 -32.03
C ASP A 69 -15.91 -5.09 -32.04
N MET A 70 -17.10 -5.43 -31.55
CA MET A 70 -18.21 -4.49 -31.43
C MET A 70 -17.92 -3.44 -30.36
N ALA A 71 -17.40 -3.86 -29.20
CA ALA A 71 -16.99 -2.95 -28.15
C ALA A 71 -15.92 -1.96 -28.63
N ILE A 72 -14.88 -2.43 -29.32
CA ILE A 72 -13.81 -1.61 -29.90
C ILE A 72 -14.40 -0.58 -30.88
N THR A 73 -15.28 -1.02 -31.79
CA THR A 73 -15.91 -0.14 -32.78
C THR A 73 -16.68 0.99 -32.11
N VAL A 74 -17.43 0.68 -31.05
CA VAL A 74 -18.21 1.67 -30.31
C VAL A 74 -17.30 2.65 -29.56
N LEU A 75 -16.26 2.15 -28.87
CA LEU A 75 -15.30 2.99 -28.14
C LEU A 75 -14.51 3.91 -29.07
N GLN A 76 -14.02 3.40 -30.20
CA GLN A 76 -13.37 4.23 -31.22
C GLN A 76 -14.32 5.29 -31.78
N GLY A 77 -15.62 4.99 -31.89
CA GLY A 77 -16.65 5.96 -32.26
C GLY A 77 -16.73 7.13 -31.26
N ILE A 78 -16.68 6.83 -29.96
CA ILE A 78 -16.65 7.86 -28.89
C ILE A 78 -15.36 8.68 -29.01
N LEU A 79 -14.21 8.03 -29.12
CA LEU A 79 -12.89 8.67 -29.12
C LEU A 79 -12.66 9.55 -30.35
N ARG A 80 -13.25 9.21 -31.52
CA ARG A 80 -13.25 10.10 -32.69
C ARG A 80 -14.01 11.41 -32.46
N GLU A 81 -15.05 11.40 -31.63
CA GLU A 81 -15.86 12.58 -31.32
C GLU A 81 -15.34 13.35 -30.09
N ASN A 82 -14.62 12.67 -29.20
CA ASN A 82 -14.01 13.21 -27.98
C ASN A 82 -12.79 12.37 -27.59
N LEU A 83 -11.60 12.84 -27.96
CA LEU A 83 -10.32 12.17 -27.68
C LEU A 83 -9.98 12.13 -26.18
N ASP A 84 -10.57 13.03 -25.38
CA ASP A 84 -10.33 13.17 -23.95
C ASP A 84 -11.40 12.49 -23.09
N ASN A 85 -12.20 11.58 -23.68
CA ASN A 85 -13.16 10.78 -22.91
C ASN A 85 -12.41 9.69 -22.12
N ASP A 86 -11.97 10.02 -20.91
CA ASP A 86 -11.16 9.14 -20.04
C ASP A 86 -11.85 7.80 -19.73
N ASP A 87 -13.18 7.78 -19.61
CA ASP A 87 -13.92 6.55 -19.30
C ASP A 87 -13.86 5.59 -20.51
N ALA A 88 -14.01 6.12 -21.73
CA ALA A 88 -13.83 5.35 -22.95
C ALA A 88 -12.37 4.93 -23.17
N LEU A 89 -11.40 5.81 -22.88
CA LEU A 89 -9.97 5.49 -22.95
C LEU A 89 -9.60 4.34 -22.01
N THR A 90 -10.17 4.31 -20.80
CA THR A 90 -9.91 3.26 -19.81
C THR A 90 -10.37 1.89 -20.30
N GLU A 91 -11.62 1.78 -20.77
CA GLU A 91 -12.13 0.51 -21.30
C GLU A 91 -11.43 0.12 -22.62
N TYR A 92 -11.04 1.11 -23.44
CA TYR A 92 -10.29 0.89 -24.67
C TYR A 92 -8.88 0.35 -24.41
N ALA A 93 -8.16 0.89 -23.42
CA ALA A 93 -6.83 0.41 -23.04
C ALA A 93 -6.87 -1.06 -22.58
N GLN A 94 -7.85 -1.43 -21.74
CA GLN A 94 -8.01 -2.80 -21.26
C GLN A 94 -8.19 -3.79 -22.42
N LEU A 95 -9.01 -3.43 -23.41
CA LEU A 95 -9.23 -4.22 -24.61
C LEU A 95 -7.95 -4.37 -25.43
N LEU A 96 -7.31 -3.24 -25.72
CA LEU A 96 -6.16 -3.14 -26.60
C LEU A 96 -4.97 -3.96 -26.09
N PHE A 97 -4.74 -3.96 -24.76
CA PHE A 97 -3.68 -4.75 -24.13
C PHE A 97 -3.81 -6.27 -24.37
N SER A 98 -5.03 -6.76 -24.64
CA SER A 98 -5.29 -8.17 -24.90
C SER A 98 -5.10 -8.60 -26.37
N LEU A 99 -4.88 -7.67 -27.30
CA LEU A 99 -4.91 -7.96 -28.75
C LEU A 99 -3.55 -8.34 -29.34
N GLY A 100 -2.44 -7.81 -28.84
CA GLY A 100 -1.11 -8.05 -29.40
C GLY A 100 -0.01 -7.20 -28.77
N PRO A 101 1.27 -7.48 -29.09
CA PRO A 101 2.41 -6.84 -28.44
C PRO A 101 2.52 -5.32 -28.72
N GLU A 102 2.34 -4.87 -29.96
CA GLU A 102 2.36 -3.43 -30.28
C GLU A 102 1.20 -2.69 -29.61
N GLN A 103 0.04 -3.34 -29.55
CA GLN A 103 -1.16 -2.83 -28.91
C GLN A 103 -0.99 -2.72 -27.39
N CYS A 104 -0.12 -3.54 -26.77
CA CYS A 104 0.16 -3.43 -25.34
C CYS A 104 0.83 -2.09 -24.98
N GLU A 105 1.79 -1.64 -25.79
CA GLU A 105 2.50 -0.38 -25.56
C GLU A 105 1.57 0.83 -25.71
N GLU A 106 0.71 0.80 -26.74
CA GLU A 106 -0.32 1.82 -26.93
C GLU A 106 -1.31 1.82 -25.76
N ALA A 107 -1.82 0.65 -25.35
CA ALA A 107 -2.72 0.52 -24.22
C ALA A 107 -2.11 1.07 -22.92
N MET A 108 -0.84 0.76 -22.68
CA MET A 108 -0.10 1.26 -21.52
C MET A 108 0.05 2.78 -21.57
N THR A 109 0.35 3.34 -22.74
CA THR A 109 0.43 4.80 -22.92
C THR A 109 -0.92 5.47 -22.64
N VAL A 110 -2.02 4.90 -23.13
CA VAL A 110 -3.38 5.41 -22.93
C VAL A 110 -3.75 5.41 -21.45
N ILE A 111 -3.56 4.28 -20.74
CA ILE A 111 -3.96 4.19 -19.33
C ILE A 111 -3.13 5.10 -18.43
N LEU A 112 -1.83 5.27 -18.72
CA LEU A 112 -0.97 6.22 -18.02
C LEU A 112 -1.42 7.66 -18.25
N GLY A 113 -1.86 8.00 -19.48
CA GLY A 113 -2.45 9.30 -19.78
C GLY A 113 -3.71 9.58 -18.97
N VAL A 114 -4.60 8.60 -18.81
CA VAL A 114 -5.80 8.71 -17.96
C VAL A 114 -5.39 8.91 -16.51
N LEU A 115 -4.48 8.08 -15.97
CA LEU A 115 -4.01 8.17 -14.59
C LEU A 115 -3.34 9.52 -14.27
N ALA A 116 -2.63 10.11 -15.23
CA ALA A 116 -2.01 11.43 -15.08
C ALA A 116 -3.07 12.55 -14.98
N ARG A 117 -4.16 12.48 -15.75
CA ARG A 117 -5.25 13.47 -15.72
C ARG A 117 -6.22 13.28 -14.54
N LYS A 118 -6.53 12.02 -14.18
CA LYS A 118 -7.48 11.64 -13.14
C LYS A 118 -6.83 10.73 -12.09
N GLN A 119 -5.96 11.29 -11.25
CA GLN A 119 -5.26 10.52 -10.21
C GLN A 119 -6.17 9.82 -9.18
N GLY A 120 -7.42 10.27 -9.05
CA GLY A 120 -8.44 9.69 -8.17
C GLY A 120 -9.29 8.59 -8.82
N ASP A 121 -9.11 8.29 -10.10
CA ASP A 121 -9.95 7.33 -10.82
C ASP A 121 -9.66 5.90 -10.39
N LYS A 122 -10.64 5.27 -9.72
CA LYS A 122 -10.53 3.89 -9.23
C LYS A 122 -10.46 2.89 -10.38
N ARG A 123 -11.29 3.08 -11.42
CA ARG A 123 -11.38 2.14 -12.54
C ARG A 123 -10.09 2.16 -13.37
N ALA A 124 -9.50 3.34 -13.59
CA ALA A 124 -8.23 3.43 -14.29
C ALA A 124 -7.09 2.72 -13.52
N LYS A 125 -7.06 2.83 -12.18
CA LYS A 125 -6.09 2.12 -11.33
C LYS A 125 -6.29 0.61 -11.37
N GLU A 126 -7.53 0.14 -11.35
CA GLU A 126 -7.86 -1.28 -11.50
C GLU A 126 -7.37 -1.83 -12.84
N VAL A 127 -7.66 -1.14 -13.96
CA VAL A 127 -7.22 -1.56 -15.30
C VAL A 127 -5.71 -1.57 -15.40
N PHE A 128 -5.01 -0.54 -14.89
CA PHE A 128 -3.56 -0.53 -14.85
C PHE A 128 -3.00 -1.70 -14.03
N ALA A 129 -3.58 -1.99 -12.86
CA ALA A 129 -3.16 -3.12 -12.04
C ALA A 129 -3.40 -4.46 -12.75
N GLU A 130 -4.51 -4.63 -13.45
CA GLU A 130 -4.78 -5.82 -14.26
C GLU A 130 -3.73 -6.01 -15.37
N MET A 131 -3.37 -4.93 -16.07
CA MET A 131 -2.30 -4.96 -17.09
C MET A 131 -0.94 -5.34 -16.50
N MET A 132 -0.65 -4.88 -15.28
CA MET A 132 0.59 -5.18 -14.57
C MET A 132 0.64 -6.60 -13.96
N ARG A 133 -0.51 -7.29 -13.85
CA ARG A 133 -0.54 -8.72 -13.48
C ARG A 133 -0.10 -9.64 -14.61
N ASP A 134 -0.15 -9.17 -15.85
CA ASP A 134 0.38 -9.93 -16.98
C ASP A 134 1.91 -10.01 -16.89
N ALA A 135 2.49 -11.16 -17.24
CA ALA A 135 3.92 -11.38 -17.21
C ALA A 135 4.72 -10.36 -18.05
N LYS A 136 4.11 -9.82 -19.12
CA LYS A 136 4.72 -8.78 -19.97
C LYS A 136 4.52 -7.36 -19.43
N GLY A 137 3.68 -7.15 -18.42
CA GLY A 137 3.22 -5.84 -17.97
C GLY A 137 4.35 -4.87 -17.63
N MET A 138 5.32 -5.31 -16.83
CA MET A 138 6.48 -4.48 -16.46
C MET A 138 7.40 -4.17 -17.65
N GLU A 139 7.62 -5.13 -18.55
CA GLU A 139 8.41 -4.90 -19.76
C GLU A 139 7.73 -3.85 -20.65
N VAL A 140 6.42 -3.96 -20.83
CA VAL A 140 5.62 -3.00 -21.60
C VAL A 140 5.64 -1.62 -20.94
N LEU A 141 5.52 -1.54 -19.61
CA LEU A 141 5.60 -0.28 -18.87
C LEU A 141 6.95 0.43 -19.11
N LYS A 142 8.07 -0.31 -19.02
CA LYS A 142 9.41 0.21 -19.29
C LYS A 142 9.57 0.73 -20.72
N LYS A 143 8.93 0.10 -21.69
CA LYS A 143 8.95 0.53 -23.10
C LYS A 143 8.10 1.77 -23.33
N ALA A 144 6.86 1.76 -22.85
CA ALA A 144 5.87 2.80 -23.07
C ALA A 144 6.18 4.10 -22.31
N ALA A 145 6.81 4.01 -21.12
CA ALA A 145 6.93 5.13 -20.19
C ALA A 145 8.38 5.39 -19.75
N LYS A 146 9.33 5.43 -20.69
CA LYS A 146 10.77 5.61 -20.36
C LYS A 146 11.07 6.83 -19.49
N SER A 147 10.36 7.94 -19.69
CA SER A 147 10.57 9.16 -18.90
C SER A 147 10.11 9.01 -17.45
N VAL A 148 9.11 8.16 -17.18
CA VAL A 148 8.60 7.90 -15.82
C VAL A 148 9.66 7.26 -14.95
N PHE A 149 10.53 6.42 -15.51
CA PHE A 149 11.64 5.78 -14.78
C PHE A 149 12.77 6.74 -14.38
N ASN A 150 12.65 8.04 -14.70
CA ASN A 150 13.54 9.09 -14.20
C ASN A 150 12.84 10.02 -13.19
N ASP A 151 11.58 9.74 -12.83
CA ASP A 151 10.78 10.54 -11.91
C ASP A 151 10.34 9.67 -10.72
N SER A 152 10.98 9.92 -9.57
CA SER A 152 10.71 9.22 -8.32
C SER A 152 9.24 9.34 -7.87
N ALA A 153 8.65 10.53 -7.98
CA ALA A 153 7.27 10.75 -7.55
C ALA A 153 6.27 10.01 -8.45
N ALA A 154 6.53 9.97 -9.76
CA ALA A 154 5.71 9.20 -10.70
C ALA A 154 5.78 7.69 -10.44
N LEU A 155 6.99 7.16 -10.16
CA LEU A 155 7.17 5.76 -9.79
C LEU A 155 6.44 5.40 -8.50
N VAL A 156 6.56 6.24 -7.46
CA VAL A 156 5.86 6.05 -6.17
C VAL A 156 4.34 6.04 -6.36
N TYR A 157 3.80 6.92 -7.20
CA TYR A 157 2.38 6.96 -7.52
C TYR A 157 1.91 5.66 -8.20
N LEU A 158 2.62 5.21 -9.24
CA LEU A 158 2.28 3.98 -9.96
C LEU A 158 2.42 2.75 -9.05
N ALA A 159 3.50 2.66 -8.27
CA ALA A 159 3.71 1.60 -7.29
C ALA A 159 2.56 1.54 -6.28
N SER A 160 2.15 2.69 -5.73
CA SER A 160 1.01 2.77 -4.80
C SER A 160 -0.29 2.26 -5.44
N CYS A 161 -0.55 2.61 -6.71
CA CYS A 161 -1.71 2.08 -7.43
C CYS A 161 -1.69 0.54 -7.53
N LEU A 162 -0.51 -0.05 -7.76
CA LEU A 162 -0.34 -1.50 -7.82
C LEU A 162 -0.50 -2.18 -6.47
N ARG A 163 0.11 -1.60 -5.42
CA ARG A 163 0.00 -2.09 -4.05
C ARG A 163 -1.46 -2.14 -3.59
N ASP A 164 -2.22 -1.08 -3.83
CA ASP A 164 -3.62 -0.97 -3.42
C ASP A 164 -4.51 -2.02 -4.13
N HIS A 165 -4.05 -2.59 -5.25
CA HIS A 165 -4.71 -3.67 -6.00
C HIS A 165 -3.99 -5.03 -5.85
N SER A 166 -3.17 -5.18 -4.81
CA SER A 166 -2.46 -6.42 -4.45
C SER A 166 -1.48 -6.94 -5.52
N VAL A 167 -0.99 -6.08 -6.41
CA VAL A 167 0.05 -6.40 -7.40
C VAL A 167 1.42 -6.12 -6.78
N ILE A 168 1.76 -6.87 -5.73
CA ILE A 168 2.82 -6.52 -4.78
C ILE A 168 4.22 -6.58 -5.41
N ASN A 169 4.53 -7.63 -6.18
CA ASN A 169 5.88 -7.78 -6.75
C ASN A 169 6.26 -6.64 -7.71
N SER A 170 5.35 -6.27 -8.62
CA SER A 170 5.56 -5.14 -9.53
C SER A 170 5.58 -3.81 -8.78
N SER A 171 4.79 -3.67 -7.70
CA SER A 171 4.86 -2.51 -6.82
C SER A 171 6.23 -2.38 -6.15
N LEU A 172 6.79 -3.48 -5.64
CA LEU A 172 8.11 -3.50 -5.01
C LEU A 172 9.19 -3.10 -6.02
N GLU A 173 9.14 -3.63 -7.24
CA GLU A 173 10.08 -3.26 -8.30
C GLU A 173 10.01 -1.75 -8.60
N LEU A 174 8.82 -1.15 -8.70
CA LEU A 174 8.69 0.29 -8.92
C LEU A 174 9.18 1.13 -7.74
N PHE A 175 8.95 0.70 -6.49
CA PHE A 175 9.52 1.36 -5.31
C PHE A 175 11.04 1.24 -5.25
N GLU A 176 11.61 0.10 -5.64
CA GLU A 176 13.07 -0.08 -5.76
C GLU A 176 13.65 0.90 -6.78
N ASN A 177 13.04 1.04 -7.96
CA ASN A 177 13.46 2.05 -8.95
C ASN A 177 13.33 3.49 -8.40
N ALA A 178 12.28 3.79 -7.62
CA ALA A 178 12.14 5.11 -7.01
C ALA A 178 13.25 5.38 -5.96
N LEU A 179 13.64 4.37 -5.18
CA LEU A 179 14.74 4.43 -4.22
C LEU A 179 16.11 4.53 -4.92
N GLU A 180 16.27 4.03 -6.14
CA GLU A 180 17.50 4.27 -6.92
C GLU A 180 17.65 5.76 -7.29
N ILE A 181 16.54 6.44 -7.59
CA ILE A 181 16.53 7.88 -7.93
C ILE A 181 16.66 8.74 -6.67
N SER A 182 15.99 8.37 -5.58
CA SER A 182 15.93 9.13 -4.32
C SER A 182 16.30 8.23 -3.13
N PRO A 183 17.58 7.84 -2.99
CA PRO A 183 18.00 6.79 -2.04
C PRO A 183 17.86 7.15 -0.57
N ASN A 184 17.72 8.43 -0.25
CA ASN A 184 17.60 8.94 1.11
C ASN A 184 16.19 9.45 1.43
N ASP A 185 15.18 9.19 0.59
CA ASP A 185 13.80 9.61 0.87
C ASP A 185 13.16 8.66 1.90
N PRO A 186 12.89 9.13 3.14
CA PRO A 186 12.33 8.29 4.18
C PRO A 186 10.86 7.93 3.93
N SER A 187 10.12 8.72 3.15
CA SER A 187 8.73 8.42 2.80
C SER A 187 8.65 7.22 1.85
N ILE A 188 9.58 7.15 0.88
CA ILE A 188 9.68 6.03 -0.06
C ILE A 188 10.21 4.78 0.67
N ALA A 189 11.17 4.95 1.58
CA ALA A 189 11.67 3.82 2.38
C ALA A 189 10.60 3.23 3.29
N LEU A 190 9.77 4.08 3.91
CA LEU A 190 8.65 3.66 4.74
C LEU A 190 7.61 2.88 3.93
N ILE A 191 7.16 3.42 2.79
CA ILE A 191 6.14 2.76 1.96
C ILE A 191 6.65 1.43 1.37
N TYR A 192 7.96 1.36 1.07
CA TYR A 192 8.62 0.13 0.64
C TYR A 192 8.60 -0.95 1.72
N ILE A 193 8.99 -0.63 2.96
CA ILE A 193 8.92 -1.57 4.09
C ILE A 193 7.48 -2.04 4.31
N HIS A 194 6.50 -1.13 4.35
CA HIS A 194 5.09 -1.53 4.49
C HIS A 194 4.63 -2.47 3.37
N THR A 195 5.16 -2.31 2.16
CA THR A 195 4.85 -3.21 1.04
C THR A 195 5.50 -4.58 1.23
N LEU A 196 6.71 -4.65 1.80
CA LEU A 196 7.36 -5.91 2.18
C LEU A 196 6.64 -6.62 3.34
N GLU A 197 6.04 -5.87 4.27
CA GLU A 197 5.25 -6.43 5.38
C GLU A 197 4.05 -7.22 4.87
N VAL A 198 3.44 -6.79 3.76
CA VAL A 198 2.30 -7.51 3.14
C VAL A 198 2.69 -8.93 2.69
N ILE A 199 3.95 -9.18 2.37
CA ILE A 199 4.46 -10.49 1.96
C ILE A 199 5.28 -11.20 3.06
N ASP A 200 5.21 -10.71 4.30
CA ASP A 200 5.83 -11.32 5.49
C ASP A 200 7.36 -11.54 5.36
N ASN A 201 8.04 -10.73 4.53
CA ASN A 201 9.48 -10.89 4.27
C ASN A 201 10.33 -10.08 5.26
N HIS A 202 10.28 -10.49 6.53
CA HIS A 202 10.96 -9.79 7.63
C HIS A 202 12.48 -9.70 7.45
N ILE A 203 13.12 -10.73 6.88
CA ILE A 203 14.57 -10.70 6.61
C ILE A 203 14.90 -9.59 5.60
N LYS A 204 14.15 -9.48 4.50
CA LYS A 204 14.36 -8.42 3.51
C LYS A 204 14.09 -7.04 4.09
N ILE A 205 13.07 -6.91 4.94
CA ILE A 205 12.77 -5.65 5.65
C ILE A 205 13.96 -5.23 6.51
N LEU A 206 14.46 -6.13 7.36
CA LEU A 206 15.52 -5.77 8.30
C LEU A 206 16.85 -5.49 7.58
N ASN A 207 17.19 -6.25 6.53
CA ASN A 207 18.36 -5.97 5.69
C ASN A 207 18.23 -4.61 4.99
N PHE A 208 17.07 -4.32 4.39
CA PHE A 208 16.83 -3.02 3.78
C PHE A 208 16.90 -1.89 4.81
N ALA A 209 16.33 -2.10 6.01
CA ALA A 209 16.34 -1.10 7.07
C ALA A 209 17.77 -0.78 7.52
N GLN A 210 18.58 -1.82 7.65
CA GLN A 210 20.00 -1.73 7.96
C GLN A 210 20.74 -0.87 6.92
N ASP A 211 20.56 -1.18 5.63
CA ASP A 211 21.22 -0.47 4.54
C ASP A 211 20.73 0.97 4.40
N PHE A 212 19.45 1.23 4.64
CA PHE A 212 18.88 2.57 4.63
C PHE A 212 19.43 3.41 5.78
N MET A 213 19.40 2.91 7.02
CA MET A 213 19.90 3.66 8.18
C MET A 213 21.40 3.96 8.10
N LYS A 214 22.21 3.07 7.52
CA LYS A 214 23.65 3.29 7.32
C LYS A 214 23.95 4.48 6.40
N ARG A 215 23.15 4.63 5.35
CA ARG A 215 23.36 5.65 4.31
C ARG A 215 22.56 6.92 4.55
N TYR A 216 21.57 6.87 5.45
CA TYR A 216 20.68 8.00 5.72
C TYR A 216 21.47 9.15 6.33
N ASP A 217 21.67 10.18 5.52
CA ASP A 217 22.32 11.41 5.89
C ASP A 217 21.37 12.55 5.53
N SER A 218 20.52 12.90 6.49
CA SER A 218 19.56 14.00 6.37
C SER A 218 19.72 14.96 7.55
N PRO A 219 19.67 16.28 7.31
CA PRO A 219 19.64 17.26 8.39
C PRO A 219 18.42 17.04 9.30
N GLY A 220 18.54 17.43 10.57
CA GLY A 220 17.47 17.25 11.56
C GLY A 220 17.64 16.01 12.41
N ILE A 221 16.56 15.26 12.64
CA ILE A 221 16.56 14.10 13.54
C ILE A 221 17.52 13.01 13.05
N GLY A 222 17.64 12.80 11.74
CA GLY A 222 18.57 11.83 11.16
C GLY A 222 20.01 12.05 11.61
N CYS A 223 20.49 13.29 11.49
CA CYS A 223 21.82 13.69 11.97
C CYS A 223 21.96 13.57 13.50
N MET A 224 20.94 13.97 14.26
CA MET A 224 20.93 13.81 15.72
C MET A 224 21.04 12.34 16.13
N MET A 225 20.35 11.45 15.42
CA MET A 225 20.36 10.03 15.70
C MET A 225 21.60 9.30 15.15
N HIS A 226 22.45 9.94 14.35
CA HIS A 226 23.57 9.27 13.66
C HIS A 226 24.48 8.49 14.61
N SER A 227 24.78 9.06 15.78
CA SER A 227 25.55 8.41 16.84
C SER A 227 24.83 7.21 17.47
N CYS A 228 23.49 7.21 17.49
CA CYS A 228 22.65 6.10 17.92
C CYS A 228 22.48 5.03 16.83
N LEU A 229 22.46 5.43 15.55
CA LEU A 229 22.13 4.56 14.42
C LEU A 229 23.10 3.37 14.30
N ASN A 230 24.37 3.54 14.65
CA ASN A 230 25.33 2.44 14.70
C ASN A 230 24.97 1.39 15.77
N THR A 231 24.44 1.81 16.91
CA THR A 231 24.02 0.88 17.95
C THR A 231 22.66 0.25 17.62
N ILE A 232 21.73 1.01 17.03
CA ILE A 232 20.48 0.47 16.44
C ILE A 232 20.81 -0.62 15.40
N TYR A 233 21.81 -0.34 14.56
CA TYR A 233 22.35 -1.27 13.58
C TYR A 233 22.88 -2.56 14.22
N ASP A 234 23.73 -2.45 15.23
CA ASP A 234 24.32 -3.61 15.91
C ASP A 234 23.25 -4.48 16.57
N ILE A 235 22.23 -3.83 17.14
CA ILE A 235 21.09 -4.51 17.75
C ILE A 235 20.27 -5.26 16.69
N ILE A 236 19.93 -4.63 15.57
CA ILE A 236 19.18 -5.27 14.48
C ILE A 236 19.96 -6.49 13.96
N PHE A 237 21.24 -6.32 13.65
CA PHE A 237 22.06 -7.39 13.09
C PHE A 237 22.30 -8.53 14.08
N SER A 238 22.52 -8.20 15.35
CA SER A 238 22.68 -9.20 16.41
C SER A 238 21.39 -10.00 16.63
N ASN A 239 20.22 -9.38 16.55
CA ASN A 239 18.94 -10.08 16.67
C ASN A 239 18.67 -11.03 15.49
N ILE A 240 19.05 -10.64 14.26
CA ILE A 240 18.91 -11.49 13.06
C ILE A 240 19.82 -12.71 13.13
N LEU A 241 21.09 -12.54 13.53
CA LEU A 241 22.09 -13.60 13.49
C LEU A 241 22.11 -14.53 14.70
N SER A 242 21.80 -14.02 15.90
CA SER A 242 22.01 -14.81 17.12
C SER A 242 20.85 -15.76 17.43
N GLY A 243 19.60 -15.39 17.13
CA GLY A 243 18.43 -16.16 17.60
C GLY A 243 18.33 -16.33 19.13
N THR A 244 19.31 -15.86 19.91
CA THR A 244 19.49 -16.16 21.34
C THR A 244 19.68 -14.92 22.22
N GLY A 245 19.81 -13.72 21.66
CA GLY A 245 19.85 -12.49 22.46
C GLY A 245 21.10 -12.25 23.30
N ASP A 246 22.11 -13.13 23.23
CA ASP A 246 23.28 -13.17 24.12
C ASP A 246 24.17 -11.91 24.10
N LYS A 247 24.10 -11.08 23.05
CA LYS A 247 25.00 -9.92 22.88
C LYS A 247 24.46 -8.58 23.40
N ILE A 248 23.25 -8.54 23.97
CA ILE A 248 22.64 -7.27 24.41
C ILE A 248 23.03 -6.88 25.84
N GLU A 249 23.72 -7.76 26.58
CA GLU A 249 24.44 -7.38 27.80
C GLU A 249 25.43 -6.22 27.53
N LEU A 250 25.96 -6.08 26.31
CA LEU A 250 26.81 -4.96 25.89
C LEU A 250 26.07 -3.60 25.87
N ALA A 251 24.75 -3.59 25.63
CA ALA A 251 23.97 -2.35 25.55
C ALA A 251 23.66 -1.74 26.93
N LYS A 252 23.76 -2.52 28.01
CA LYS A 252 23.65 -2.02 29.39
C LYS A 252 24.87 -1.20 29.81
N GLU A 253 26.00 -1.37 29.15
CA GLU A 253 27.27 -0.71 29.47
C GLU A 253 27.56 0.53 28.60
N LEU A 254 26.77 0.76 27.55
CA LEU A 254 26.90 1.96 26.70
C LEU A 254 26.28 3.16 27.43
N ASP A 255 27.11 3.91 28.15
CA ASP A 255 26.81 5.24 28.69
C ASP A 255 26.72 6.25 27.54
N PHE A 256 25.61 6.18 26.82
CA PHE A 256 25.36 6.99 25.65
C PHE A 256 24.41 8.14 26.02
N GLU A 257 24.89 9.38 25.90
CA GLU A 257 24.03 10.56 25.99
C GLU A 257 23.08 10.56 24.79
N THR A 258 21.81 10.20 25.04
CA THR A 258 20.77 10.26 24.02
C THR A 258 20.56 11.70 23.56
N PRO A 259 20.82 12.02 22.27
CA PRO A 259 20.52 13.32 21.74
C PRO A 259 19.03 13.59 21.93
N THR A 260 18.74 14.76 22.49
CA THR A 260 17.37 15.19 22.77
C THR A 260 17.10 16.44 21.97
N PRO A 261 16.19 16.40 20.98
CA PRO A 261 15.79 17.60 20.27
C PRO A 261 15.22 18.63 21.25
N GLU A 262 15.58 19.90 21.10
CA GLU A 262 15.02 20.97 21.92
C GLU A 262 13.48 20.94 21.88
N ALA A 263 12.82 21.29 22.98
CA ALA A 263 11.35 21.29 23.05
C ALA A 263 10.70 22.19 21.97
N SER A 264 11.40 23.25 21.57
CA SER A 264 11.03 24.20 20.50
C SER A 264 11.20 23.65 19.08
N TYR A 265 11.99 22.59 18.89
CA TYR A 265 12.31 22.05 17.57
C TYR A 265 11.03 21.51 16.91
N THR A 266 10.77 21.95 15.68
CA THR A 266 9.58 21.57 14.90
C THR A 266 9.97 20.53 13.86
N TYR A 267 9.33 19.36 13.90
CA TYR A 267 9.65 18.27 12.99
C TYR A 267 9.16 18.58 11.58
N THR A 268 10.09 18.46 10.63
CA THR A 268 9.82 18.44 9.20
C THR A 268 9.07 17.16 8.80
N ASP A 269 8.59 17.09 7.56
CA ASP A 269 7.97 15.85 7.08
C ASP A 269 9.00 14.72 6.93
N ASP A 270 10.23 15.03 6.53
CA ASP A 270 11.33 14.04 6.47
C ASP A 270 11.66 13.50 7.86
N ASP A 271 11.73 14.36 8.89
CA ASP A 271 11.90 13.94 10.28
C ASP A 271 10.81 12.96 10.71
N ARG A 272 9.55 13.27 10.38
CA ARG A 272 8.41 12.41 10.72
C ARG A 272 8.48 11.08 9.98
N TYR A 273 8.72 11.08 8.68
CA TYR A 273 8.82 9.84 7.91
C TYR A 273 9.99 8.98 8.37
N PHE A 274 11.12 9.59 8.74
CA PHE A 274 12.25 8.86 9.32
C PHE A 274 11.91 8.23 10.68
N LEU A 275 11.21 8.96 11.55
CA LEU A 275 10.71 8.39 12.81
C LEU A 275 9.74 7.24 12.57
N ALA A 276 8.79 7.40 11.65
CA ALA A 276 7.83 6.36 11.28
C ALA A 276 8.51 5.11 10.72
N PHE A 277 9.58 5.31 9.96
CA PHE A 277 10.43 4.24 9.47
C PHE A 277 11.07 3.46 10.63
N VAL A 278 11.70 4.15 11.59
CA VAL A 278 12.32 3.50 12.76
C VAL A 278 11.26 2.83 13.64
N PHE A 279 10.10 3.44 13.84
CA PHE A 279 8.96 2.85 14.54
C PHE A 279 8.48 1.56 13.87
N THR A 280 8.46 1.53 12.55
CA THR A 280 8.10 0.34 11.78
C THR A 280 9.14 -0.77 11.94
N VAL A 281 10.43 -0.45 11.97
CA VAL A 281 11.49 -1.43 12.28
C VAL A 281 11.31 -2.02 13.68
N VAL A 282 10.98 -1.20 14.68
CA VAL A 282 10.68 -1.68 16.06
C VAL A 282 9.47 -2.61 16.06
N LYS A 283 8.42 -2.27 15.30
CA LYS A 283 7.25 -3.15 15.12
C LYS A 283 7.64 -4.50 14.52
N VAL A 284 8.45 -4.50 13.47
CA VAL A 284 8.91 -5.74 12.82
C VAL A 284 9.73 -6.60 13.77
N LEU A 285 10.67 -6.01 14.52
CA LEU A 285 11.43 -6.73 15.55
C LEU A 285 10.50 -7.32 16.62
N PHE A 286 9.51 -6.55 17.08
CA PHE A 286 8.56 -6.98 18.10
C PHE A 286 7.70 -8.16 17.64
N VAL A 287 7.09 -8.06 16.45
CA VAL A 287 6.23 -9.11 15.87
C VAL A 287 7.02 -10.39 15.59
N ASN A 288 8.31 -10.28 15.27
CA ASN A 288 9.20 -11.43 15.06
C ASN A 288 9.79 -12.01 16.36
N GLY A 289 9.42 -11.47 17.54
CA GLY A 289 9.93 -11.96 18.81
C GLY A 289 11.39 -11.59 19.10
N HIS A 290 11.98 -10.66 18.35
CA HIS A 290 13.33 -10.15 18.58
C HIS A 290 13.33 -9.10 19.72
N LEU A 291 12.95 -9.53 20.92
CA LEU A 291 12.59 -8.64 22.03
C LEU A 291 13.80 -8.06 22.77
N CYS A 292 14.96 -8.73 22.76
CA CYS A 292 16.10 -8.36 23.59
C CYS A 292 16.56 -6.90 23.34
N GLY A 293 16.52 -6.44 22.09
CA GLY A 293 17.03 -5.12 21.69
C GLY A 293 16.04 -3.97 21.85
N ILE A 294 14.76 -4.30 21.99
CA ILE A 294 13.68 -3.33 21.96
C ILE A 294 13.73 -2.34 23.15
N PRO A 295 13.99 -2.75 24.42
CA PRO A 295 14.04 -1.80 25.54
C PRO A 295 15.06 -0.67 25.33
N TRP A 296 16.22 -0.99 24.76
CA TRP A 296 17.23 0.00 24.43
C TRP A 296 16.76 0.94 23.31
N LEU A 297 16.20 0.38 22.23
CA LEU A 297 15.62 1.17 21.13
C LEU A 297 14.54 2.13 21.65
N LEU A 298 13.65 1.66 22.53
CA LEU A 298 12.62 2.48 23.13
C LEU A 298 13.19 3.62 23.98
N LYS A 299 14.23 3.35 24.77
CA LYS A 299 14.92 4.36 25.57
C LYS A 299 15.51 5.44 24.66
N VAL A 300 16.23 5.06 23.60
CA VAL A 300 16.81 6.01 22.64
C VAL A 300 15.75 6.81 21.91
N MET A 301 14.71 6.15 21.41
CA MET A 301 13.64 6.81 20.67
C MET A 301 12.78 7.70 21.56
N SER A 302 12.76 7.50 22.88
CA SER A 302 11.90 8.25 23.80
C SER A 302 12.07 9.77 23.75
N SER A 303 13.30 10.25 23.60
CA SER A 303 13.60 11.68 23.46
C SER A 303 13.06 12.29 22.16
N PHE A 304 12.78 11.47 21.15
CA PHE A 304 12.30 11.90 19.83
C PHE A 304 10.79 11.82 19.65
N TYR A 305 10.05 11.28 20.62
CA TYR A 305 8.58 11.17 20.48
C TYR A 305 7.81 11.68 21.70
N GLN A 306 8.39 11.65 22.91
CA GLN A 306 7.68 12.07 24.12
C GLN A 306 7.36 13.57 24.10
N GLY A 307 6.13 13.92 24.48
CA GLY A 307 5.67 15.31 24.49
C GLY A 307 5.45 15.91 23.09
N ARG A 308 5.52 15.10 22.02
CA ARG A 308 5.26 15.54 20.64
C ARG A 308 3.85 15.12 20.20
N ASP A 309 3.18 16.00 19.45
CA ASP A 309 1.83 15.78 18.90
C ASP A 309 1.84 14.87 17.64
N LEU A 310 2.62 13.77 17.64
CA LEU A 310 2.74 12.87 16.48
C LEU A 310 1.40 12.20 16.13
N HIS A 311 0.49 12.06 17.09
CA HIS A 311 -0.87 11.55 16.88
C HIS A 311 -1.72 12.43 15.94
N LYS A 312 -1.34 13.70 15.73
CA LYS A 312 -1.99 14.62 14.78
C LYS A 312 -1.32 14.66 13.41
N SER A 313 -0.27 13.87 13.20
CA SER A 313 0.53 13.88 11.97
C SER A 313 0.15 12.76 10.99
N ASN A 314 0.79 12.77 9.82
CA ASN A 314 0.72 11.71 8.81
C ASN A 314 1.27 10.36 9.30
N ILE A 315 2.07 10.34 10.36
CA ILE A 315 2.69 9.13 10.94
C ILE A 315 1.99 8.62 12.20
N ARG A 316 0.73 9.04 12.41
CA ARG A 316 -0.05 8.73 13.63
C ARG A 316 -0.17 7.23 13.89
N ASN A 317 -0.22 6.42 12.84
CA ASN A 317 -0.40 4.97 12.96
C ASN A 317 0.88 4.32 13.47
N GLU A 318 2.02 4.63 12.86
CA GLU A 318 3.34 4.11 13.24
C GLU A 318 3.71 4.54 14.67
N ALA A 319 3.42 5.81 15.00
CA ALA A 319 3.59 6.32 16.36
C ALA A 319 2.68 5.60 17.38
N ALA A 320 1.44 5.28 17.03
CA ALA A 320 0.54 4.53 17.91
C ALA A 320 1.04 3.10 18.17
N TYR A 321 1.48 2.39 17.14
CA TYR A 321 2.09 1.05 17.30
C TYR A 321 3.34 1.10 18.17
N PHE A 322 4.24 2.06 17.89
CA PHE A 322 5.45 2.25 18.68
C PHE A 322 5.13 2.52 20.16
N ASN A 323 4.17 3.41 20.45
CA ASN A 323 3.72 3.68 21.81
C ASN A 323 3.15 2.45 22.50
N CYS A 324 2.36 1.63 21.79
CA CYS A 324 1.85 0.38 22.33
C CYS A 324 2.99 -0.56 22.72
N ILE A 325 3.97 -0.74 21.82
CA ILE A 325 5.17 -1.55 22.12
C ILE A 325 5.92 -0.98 23.32
N HIS A 326 6.08 0.34 23.40
CA HIS A 326 6.77 0.97 24.52
C HIS A 326 6.10 0.69 25.87
N GLU A 327 4.77 0.86 25.96
CA GLU A 327 4.02 0.60 27.19
C GLU A 327 4.03 -0.90 27.57
N ILE A 328 3.96 -1.79 26.58
CA ILE A 328 4.14 -3.24 26.80
C ILE A 328 5.52 -3.51 27.41
N MET A 329 6.58 -3.02 26.76
CA MET A 329 7.94 -3.31 27.19
C MET A 329 8.29 -2.67 28.54
N LYS A 330 7.72 -1.52 28.90
CA LYS A 330 7.83 -0.95 30.27
C LYS A 330 7.18 -1.84 31.33
N THR A 331 6.01 -2.39 31.01
CA THR A 331 5.25 -3.19 31.97
C THR A 331 5.89 -4.56 32.20
N PHE A 332 6.56 -5.11 31.18
CA PHE A 332 7.05 -6.49 31.18
C PHE A 332 8.56 -6.64 31.05
N SER A 333 9.35 -5.55 31.08
CA SER A 333 10.82 -5.62 30.93
C SER A 333 11.48 -6.58 31.91
N ASP A 334 10.96 -6.66 33.13
CA ASP A 334 11.51 -7.48 34.23
C ASP A 334 11.02 -8.94 34.16
N HIS A 335 10.11 -9.24 33.25
CA HIS A 335 9.48 -10.54 33.03
C HIS A 335 9.68 -11.07 31.60
N LEU A 336 10.49 -10.38 30.79
CA LEU A 336 10.92 -10.93 29.51
C LEU A 336 11.66 -12.23 29.80
N PRO A 337 11.33 -13.30 29.07
CA PRO A 337 12.03 -14.55 29.24
C PRO A 337 13.52 -14.36 28.97
N ASP A 338 14.36 -15.03 29.78
CA ASP A 338 15.76 -15.17 29.42
C ASP A 338 15.81 -16.00 28.14
N LEU A 339 15.97 -15.34 27.00
CA LEU A 339 15.96 -15.95 25.67
C LEU A 339 17.18 -16.83 25.42
N ARG A 340 18.07 -16.97 26.42
CA ARG A 340 18.98 -18.10 26.58
C ARG A 340 18.15 -19.37 26.72
N ALA A 341 17.80 -19.96 25.57
CA ALA A 341 17.10 -21.24 25.52
C ALA A 341 17.80 -22.26 26.42
N VAL A 342 17.20 -22.55 27.58
CA VAL A 342 17.57 -23.72 28.35
C VAL A 342 16.99 -24.91 27.59
N PRO A 343 17.80 -25.92 27.20
CA PRO A 343 17.36 -27.01 26.30
C PRO A 343 16.11 -27.81 26.71
N ASP A 344 15.56 -27.59 27.91
CA ASP A 344 14.42 -28.30 28.48
C ASP A 344 13.21 -27.39 28.82
N ASP A 345 13.25 -26.08 28.54
CA ASP A 345 12.11 -25.19 28.81
C ASP A 345 11.10 -25.25 27.65
N ASN A 346 10.07 -26.08 27.82
CA ASN A 346 8.90 -26.13 26.95
C ASN A 346 8.02 -24.88 27.18
N VAL A 347 8.54 -23.70 26.85
CA VAL A 347 7.80 -22.44 26.98
C VAL A 347 7.47 -21.87 25.60
N LEU A 348 6.17 -21.74 25.31
CA LEU A 348 5.71 -21.06 24.10
C LEU A 348 5.41 -19.60 24.43
N TYR A 349 6.08 -18.69 23.72
CA TYR A 349 5.82 -17.24 23.79
C TYR A 349 4.98 -16.82 22.59
N PHE A 350 3.91 -16.07 22.84
CA PHE A 350 3.08 -15.50 21.79
C PHE A 350 3.02 -13.98 21.96
N VAL A 351 3.29 -13.26 20.88
CA VAL A 351 3.24 -11.81 20.81
C VAL A 351 2.30 -11.43 19.68
N GLY A 352 1.26 -10.66 19.98
CA GLY A 352 0.30 -10.18 18.98
C GLY A 352 -0.21 -8.78 19.30
N ASP A 353 -0.81 -8.13 18.31
CA ASP A 353 -1.46 -6.83 18.50
C ASP A 353 -2.90 -6.98 19.02
N SER A 354 -3.61 -5.86 19.16
CA SER A 354 -5.00 -5.82 19.63
C SER A 354 -6.02 -6.53 18.72
N HIS A 355 -5.64 -6.85 17.48
CA HIS A 355 -6.48 -7.50 16.46
C HIS A 355 -6.21 -9.00 16.33
N CYS A 356 -5.10 -9.52 16.87
CA CYS A 356 -4.75 -10.94 16.79
C CYS A 356 -5.49 -11.84 17.81
N ILE A 357 -5.83 -11.38 19.02
CA ILE A 357 -6.51 -12.17 20.09
C ILE A 357 -7.40 -11.26 20.97
N PRO A 358 -8.57 -11.71 21.48
CA PRO A 358 -9.40 -10.94 22.41
C PRO A 358 -8.62 -10.40 23.62
N ALA A 359 -8.92 -9.17 24.02
CA ALA A 359 -8.08 -8.30 24.85
C ALA A 359 -8.02 -8.62 26.36
N ALA A 360 -7.95 -9.90 26.74
CA ALA A 360 -7.79 -10.30 28.13
C ALA A 360 -6.62 -11.27 28.26
N TRP A 361 -5.72 -11.00 29.22
CA TRP A 361 -4.72 -11.95 29.70
C TRP A 361 -5.38 -13.32 29.91
N GLN A 362 -4.92 -14.34 29.19
CA GLN A 362 -5.28 -15.72 29.50
C GLN A 362 -4.02 -16.57 29.51
N THR A 363 -3.71 -17.13 30.68
CA THR A 363 -2.81 -18.29 30.76
C THR A 363 -3.59 -19.48 30.22
N LEU A 364 -3.22 -19.95 29.03
CA LEU A 364 -3.72 -21.21 28.52
C LEU A 364 -2.88 -22.34 29.11
N ASN A 365 -3.48 -23.14 29.99
CA ASN A 365 -2.90 -24.40 30.44
C ASN A 365 -3.01 -25.41 29.29
N ALA A 366 -2.04 -25.38 28.37
CA ALA A 366 -1.81 -26.51 27.47
C ALA A 366 -1.05 -27.58 28.26
N GLN A 367 -1.48 -28.84 28.19
CA GLN A 367 -0.94 -29.94 29.00
C GLN A 367 0.57 -30.24 28.82
N VAL A 368 1.27 -29.49 27.96
CA VAL A 368 2.65 -29.77 27.52
C VAL A 368 3.57 -28.54 27.63
N PHE A 369 3.06 -27.32 27.84
CA PHE A 369 3.88 -26.09 27.80
C PHE A 369 3.55 -25.15 28.97
N LYS A 370 4.58 -24.56 29.59
CA LYS A 370 4.42 -23.30 30.34
C LYS A 370 4.23 -22.21 29.29
N THR A 371 3.29 -21.28 29.43
CA THR A 371 2.96 -20.35 28.32
C THR A 371 2.96 -18.91 28.83
N LEU A 372 3.60 -18.01 28.09
CA LEU A 372 3.47 -16.56 28.27
C LEU A 372 2.90 -15.94 26.98
N LEU A 373 1.71 -15.33 27.07
CA LEU A 373 0.95 -14.78 25.93
C LEU A 373 0.75 -13.27 26.14
N ILE A 374 1.07 -12.45 25.14
CA ILE A 374 0.96 -10.97 25.19
C ILE A 374 0.02 -10.47 24.07
N THR A 375 -1.17 -9.95 24.42
CA THR A 375 -2.02 -9.05 23.57
C THR A 375 -2.86 -8.07 24.42
N PHE A 376 -3.03 -6.78 24.02
CA PHE A 376 -3.92 -5.80 24.71
C PHE A 376 -4.69 -4.78 23.86
N ARG A 377 -5.76 -4.27 24.50
CA ARG A 377 -6.83 -3.34 24.09
C ARG A 377 -6.36 -1.90 23.87
N MET A 378 -6.76 -1.26 22.76
CA MET A 378 -6.86 0.19 22.72
C MET A 378 -8.13 0.65 23.44
N SER A 379 -7.99 1.43 24.50
CA SER A 379 -9.04 2.39 24.90
C SER A 379 -8.79 3.69 24.12
N LEU A 380 -9.69 3.99 23.18
CA LEU A 380 -9.79 5.27 22.49
C LEU A 380 -10.03 6.42 23.48
#